data_AF-A0A3M4M547-F1
#
_entry.id   AF-A0A3M4M547-F1
#
_cell.length_a   1.000
_cell.length_b   1.000
_cell.length_c   1.000
_cell.angle_alpha   90.00
_cell.angle_beta   90.00
_cell.angle_gamma   90.00
#
_symmetry.space_group_name_H-M   'P 1'
#
loop_
_entity.id
_entity.type
_entity.pdbx_description
1 polymer ?
#
loop_
_entity_poly.entity_id
_entity_poly.type
_entity_poly.pdbx_seq_one_letter_code
_entity_poly.pdbx_strand_id
1 'polypeptide(L)'
;MQTQRLSNSDAEATTSQAQEACEPARRLLAIQLVGTALFDYQISKSQDSKARVESLTTQAQLLGDLTASDAAIVAELLAKPINPLSPHLYEVKTHG
;
A
#
# COMPACT_ATOMS: atom_id res chain seq x y z
N MET A 1 -52.75 -22.64 -33.23
CA MET A 1 -52.41 -22.17 -31.86
C MET A 1 -50.90 -22.17 -31.76
N GLN A 2 -50.24 -21.03 -32.02
CA GLN A 2 -48.78 -20.93 -32.13
C GLN A 2 -48.18 -20.49 -30.79
N THR A 3 -47.22 -21.25 -30.29
CA THR A 3 -46.54 -21.08 -29.01
C THR A 3 -45.37 -20.12 -29.13
N GLN A 4 -45.52 -18.88 -28.66
CA GLN A 4 -44.40 -17.95 -28.49
C GLN A 4 -43.87 -18.09 -27.06
N ARG A 5 -42.85 -18.96 -26.89
CA ARG A 5 -41.96 -18.88 -25.73
C ARG A 5 -41.09 -17.64 -25.91
N LEU A 6 -41.37 -16.60 -25.11
CA LEU A 6 -40.46 -15.50 -24.88
C LEU A 6 -39.20 -16.07 -24.20
N SER A 7 -38.23 -16.43 -25.03
CA SER A 7 -36.88 -16.75 -24.60
C SER A 7 -36.19 -15.41 -24.29
N ASN A 8 -36.47 -14.86 -23.11
CA ASN A 8 -35.64 -13.80 -22.55
C ASN A 8 -34.28 -14.43 -22.24
N SER A 9 -33.32 -14.15 -23.11
CA SER A 9 -31.90 -14.40 -22.89
C SER A 9 -31.43 -13.48 -21.77
N ASP A 10 -31.61 -13.90 -20.52
CA ASP A 10 -30.90 -13.34 -19.37
C ASP A 10 -29.47 -13.91 -19.38
N ALA A 11 -28.74 -13.54 -20.42
CA ALA A 11 -27.34 -13.82 -20.58
C ALA A 11 -26.57 -12.57 -20.13
N GLU A 12 -26.13 -12.64 -18.88
CA GLU A 12 -24.80 -12.18 -18.44
C GLU A 12 -24.48 -10.68 -18.53
N ALA A 13 -24.62 -9.98 -17.40
CA ALA A 13 -23.93 -8.70 -17.16
C ALA A 13 -23.67 -8.37 -15.67
N THR A 14 -23.58 -9.35 -14.77
CA THR A 14 -23.45 -9.08 -13.32
C THR A 14 -22.00 -8.88 -12.84
N THR A 15 -20.99 -8.97 -13.72
CA THR A 15 -19.57 -8.94 -13.32
C THR A 15 -18.98 -7.53 -13.18
N SER A 16 -19.49 -6.53 -13.90
CA SER A 16 -18.88 -5.18 -13.90
C SER A 16 -19.19 -4.38 -12.63
N GLN A 17 -20.43 -4.42 -12.13
CA GLN A 17 -20.81 -3.70 -10.91
C GLN A 17 -20.16 -4.24 -9.64
N ALA A 18 -19.94 -5.55 -9.56
CA ALA A 18 -19.22 -6.16 -8.44
C ALA A 18 -17.72 -5.81 -8.45
N GLN A 19 -17.13 -5.68 -9.64
CA GLN A 19 -15.74 -5.27 -9.81
C GLN A 19 -15.56 -3.79 -9.42
N GLU A 20 -16.44 -2.90 -9.89
CA GLU A 20 -16.39 -1.46 -9.55
C GLU A 20 -16.62 -1.17 -8.06
N ALA A 21 -17.47 -1.96 -7.37
CA ALA A 21 -17.64 -1.83 -5.92
C ALA A 21 -16.45 -2.42 -5.12
N CYS A 22 -15.74 -3.40 -5.68
CA CYS A 22 -14.57 -4.02 -5.06
C CYS A 22 -13.32 -3.13 -5.14
N GLU A 23 -13.17 -2.34 -6.20
CA GLU A 23 -12.01 -1.47 -6.43
C GLU A 23 -11.76 -0.45 -5.29
N PRO A 24 -12.76 0.33 -4.79
CA PRO A 24 -12.56 1.21 -3.65
C PRO A 24 -12.17 0.45 -2.37
N ALA A 25 -12.77 -0.72 -2.12
CA ALA A 25 -12.45 -1.53 -0.95
C ALA A 25 -11.01 -2.07 -1.03
N ARG A 26 -10.58 -2.54 -2.21
CA ARG A 26 -9.22 -3.02 -2.45
C ARG A 26 -8.19 -1.90 -2.28
N ARG A 27 -8.46 -0.71 -2.82
CA ARG A 27 -7.62 0.47 -2.64
C ARG A 27 -7.42 0.79 -1.16
N LEU A 28 -8.49 0.78 -0.37
CA LEU A 28 -8.39 1.02 1.07
C LEU A 28 -7.56 -0.06 1.79
N LEU A 29 -7.70 -1.33 1.40
CA LEU A 29 -6.88 -2.41 1.93
C LEU A 29 -5.41 -2.26 1.56
N ALA A 30 -5.11 -1.86 0.32
CA ALA A 30 -3.73 -1.61 -0.13
C ALA A 30 -3.09 -0.46 0.66
N ILE A 31 -3.82 0.66 0.83
CA ILE A 31 -3.39 1.79 1.66
C ILE A 31 -3.12 1.33 3.10
N GLN A 32 -4.02 0.54 3.69
CA GLN A 32 -3.86 0.01 5.03
C GLN A 32 -2.60 -0.87 5.14
N LEU A 33 -2.37 -1.79 4.21
CA LEU A 33 -1.23 -2.70 4.22
C LEU A 33 0.10 -1.95 4.09
N VAL A 34 0.17 -0.97 3.18
CA VAL A 34 1.37 -0.12 3.01
C VAL A 34 1.59 0.75 4.25
N GLY A 35 0.54 1.35 4.80
CA GLY A 35 0.60 2.15 6.03
C GLY A 35 1.09 1.35 7.25
N THR A 36 0.58 0.12 7.44
CA THR A 36 1.04 -0.77 8.50
C THR A 36 2.51 -1.15 8.33
N ALA A 37 2.93 -1.52 7.11
CA ALA A 37 4.33 -1.84 6.85
C ALA A 37 5.26 -0.62 7.08
N LEU A 38 4.82 0.59 6.70
CA LEU A 38 5.54 1.83 6.95
C LEU A 38 5.70 2.06 8.45
N PHE A 39 4.64 1.86 9.23
CA PHE A 39 4.69 1.99 10.68
C PHE A 39 5.69 1.00 11.30
N ASP A 40 5.64 -0.27 10.88
CA ASP A 40 6.59 -1.30 11.35
C ASP A 40 8.04 -0.97 10.99
N TYR A 41 8.28 -0.43 9.78
CA TYR A 41 9.59 0.09 9.39
C TYR A 41 10.01 1.25 10.28
N GLN A 42 9.10 2.18 10.59
CA GLN A 42 9.40 3.33 11.45
C GLN A 42 9.73 2.93 12.89
N ILE A 43 9.27 1.78 13.37
CA ILE A 43 9.65 1.25 14.69
C ILE A 43 10.95 0.47 14.62
N SER A 44 11.03 -0.52 13.74
CA SER A 44 12.13 -1.49 13.71
C SER A 44 13.37 -0.99 12.99
N LYS A 45 13.21 -0.07 12.03
CA LYS A 45 14.26 0.51 11.20
C LYS A 45 15.14 -0.54 10.49
N SER A 46 14.59 -1.72 10.24
CA SER A 46 15.31 -2.86 9.66
C SER A 46 15.25 -2.85 8.12
N GLN A 47 16.22 -3.48 7.47
CA GLN A 47 16.19 -3.67 6.01
C GLN A 47 15.04 -4.57 5.57
N ASP A 48 14.64 -5.54 6.40
CA ASP A 48 13.53 -6.45 6.11
C ASP A 48 12.18 -5.71 6.07
N SER A 49 11.91 -4.90 7.09
CA SER A 49 10.69 -4.07 7.12
C SER A 49 10.68 -3.03 6.00
N LYS A 50 11.84 -2.47 5.62
CA LYS A 50 11.99 -1.61 4.45
C LYS A 50 11.62 -2.34 3.16
N ALA A 51 12.19 -3.51 2.91
CA ALA A 51 11.91 -4.32 1.71
C ALA A 51 10.42 -4.70 1.64
N ARG A 52 9.77 -4.93 2.79
CA ARG A 52 8.33 -5.18 2.86
C ARG A 52 7.51 -3.98 2.40
N VAL A 53 7.86 -2.76 2.82
CA VAL A 53 7.20 -1.53 2.34
C VAL A 53 7.36 -1.38 0.83
N GLU A 54 8.57 -1.58 0.30
CA GLU A 54 8.86 -1.48 -1.14
C GLU A 54 8.05 -2.48 -1.95
N SER A 55 7.99 -3.73 -1.49
CA SER A 55 7.25 -4.82 -2.14
C SER A 55 5.74 -4.55 -2.18
N LEU A 56 5.14 -4.16 -1.04
CA LEU A 56 3.71 -3.87 -0.98
C LEU A 56 3.32 -2.64 -1.81
N THR A 57 4.15 -1.60 -1.79
CA THR A 57 3.92 -0.38 -2.57
C THR A 57 4.00 -0.66 -4.07
N THR A 58 5.00 -1.45 -4.50
CA THR A 58 5.15 -1.87 -5.90
C THR A 58 3.95 -2.69 -6.36
N GLN A 59 3.51 -3.66 -5.54
CA GLN A 59 2.34 -4.47 -5.87
C GLN A 59 1.07 -3.63 -5.96
N ALA A 60 0.83 -2.76 -5.00
CA ALA A 60 -0.34 -1.88 -5.02
C ALA A 60 -0.32 -0.91 -6.22
N GLN A 61 0.86 -0.45 -6.66
CA GLN A 61 0.98 0.34 -7.88
C GLN A 61 0.68 -0.49 -9.14
N LEU A 62 1.24 -1.70 -9.24
CA LEU A 62 1.01 -2.59 -10.38
C LEU A 62 -0.46 -3.01 -10.53
N LEU A 63 -1.17 -3.14 -9.41
CA LEU A 63 -2.59 -3.46 -9.38
C LEU A 63 -3.50 -2.24 -9.59
N GLY A 64 -2.95 -1.02 -9.67
CA GLY A 64 -3.71 0.23 -9.82
C GLY A 64 -4.34 0.76 -8.53
N ASP A 65 -4.09 0.10 -7.39
CA ASP A 65 -4.56 0.51 -6.07
C ASP A 65 -3.82 1.76 -5.56
N LEU A 66 -2.57 1.97 -5.97
CA LEU A 66 -1.80 3.18 -5.72
C LEU A 66 -1.39 3.86 -7.03
N THR A 67 -1.40 5.18 -7.02
CA THR A 67 -0.87 5.97 -8.13
C THR A 67 0.65 6.03 -8.08
N ALA A 68 1.27 6.46 -9.18
CA ALA A 68 2.72 6.72 -9.20
C ALA A 68 3.14 7.79 -8.19
N SER A 69 2.27 8.79 -7.93
CA SER A 69 2.50 9.82 -6.93
C SER A 69 2.50 9.24 -5.51
N ASP A 70 1.57 8.34 -5.20
CA ASP A 70 1.52 7.67 -3.90
C ASP A 70 2.81 6.86 -3.66
N ALA A 71 3.23 6.08 -4.68
CA ALA A 71 4.46 5.31 -4.61
C ALA A 71 5.71 6.19 -4.44
N ALA A 72 5.76 7.36 -5.10
CA ALA A 72 6.84 8.32 -4.97
C ALA A 72 6.94 8.90 -3.55
N ILE A 73 5.80 9.19 -2.91
CA ILE A 73 5.77 9.64 -1.50
C ILE A 73 6.35 8.56 -0.59
N VAL A 74 5.97 7.30 -0.78
CA VAL A 74 6.52 6.19 0.02
C VAL A 74 8.03 6.06 -0.19
N ALA A 75 8.51 6.16 -1.43
CA ALA A 75 9.93 6.13 -1.73
C ALA A 75 10.70 7.28 -1.04
N GLU A 76 10.13 8.49 -1.03
CA GLU A 76 10.71 9.63 -0.31
C GLU A 76 10.78 9.37 1.20
N LEU A 77 9.74 8.79 1.79
CA LEU A 77 9.72 8.43 3.21
C LEU A 77 10.80 7.39 3.55
N LEU A 78 11.05 6.43 2.68
CA LEU A 78 12.09 5.42 2.85
C LEU A 78 13.51 5.95 2.63
N ALA A 79 13.67 7.01 1.83
CA ALA A 79 14.95 7.66 1.58
C ALA A 79 15.38 8.58 2.73
N LYS A 80 14.44 8.99 3.60
CA LYS A 80 14.77 9.84 4.76
C LYS A 80 15.72 9.10 5.71
N PRO A 81 16.84 9.73 6.09
CA PRO A 81 17.78 9.11 7.01
C PRO A 81 17.08 8.83 8.34
N ILE A 82 17.25 7.60 8.81
CA ILE A 82 16.81 7.17 10.13
C ILE A 82 17.69 7.91 11.12
N ASN A 83 17.24 9.07 11.60
CA ASN A 83 18.07 9.92 12.45
C ASN A 83 18.49 9.14 13.70
N PRO A 84 19.75 8.68 13.81
CA PRO A 84 20.24 8.22 15.10
C PRO A 84 20.38 9.49 15.93
N LEU A 85 19.79 9.51 17.12
CA LEU A 85 19.95 10.59 18.08
C LEU A 85 21.41 11.08 18.06
N SER A 86 21.59 12.37 17.78
CA SER A 86 22.90 12.99 17.53
C SER A 86 23.92 12.55 18.59
N PRO A 87 25.06 11.94 18.21
CA PRO A 87 26.04 11.41 19.18
C PRO A 87 26.81 12.50 19.96
N HIS A 88 26.50 13.79 19.77
CA HIS A 88 27.25 14.89 20.38
C HIS A 88 26.89 15.17 21.86
N LEU A 89 26.06 14.34 22.51
CA LEU A 89 25.68 14.54 23.92
C LEU A 89 26.37 13.59 24.91
N TYR A 90 27.51 12.99 24.53
CA TYR A 90 28.31 12.11 25.40
C TYR A 90 29.78 12.53 25.58
N GLU A 91 30.14 13.80 25.37
CA GLU A 91 31.41 14.33 25.91
C GLU A 91 31.17 14.99 27.28
N VAL A 92 30.97 14.18 28.32
CA VAL A 92 31.29 14.62 29.69
C VAL A 92 32.81 14.49 29.81
N LYS A 93 33.52 15.59 29.56
CA LYS A 93 34.94 15.74 29.88
C LYS A 93 35.15 15.39 31.35
N THR A 94 35.68 14.20 31.61
CA THR A 94 36.42 13.95 32.84
C THR A 94 37.79 14.62 32.67
N HIS A 95 37.95 15.79 33.26
CA HIS A 95 39.28 16.32 33.56
C HIS A 95 39.46 16.24 35.07
N GLY A 96 40.51 15.50 35.46
CA GLY A 96 40.96 15.33 36.83
C GLY A 96 41.76 16.50 37.35
#